data_AF-A0A7X1Z9Z7-F1
#
_entry.id   AF-A0A7X1Z9Z7-F1
#
_cell.length_a   1.000
_cell.length_b   1.000
_cell.length_c   1.000
_cell.angle_alpha   90.00
_cell.angle_beta   90.00
_cell.angle_gamma   90.00
#
_symmetry.space_group_name_H-M   'P 1'
#
loop_
_entity.id
_entity.type
_entity.pdbx_description
1 polymer ?
#
loop_
_entity_poly.entity_id
_entity_poly.type
_entity_poly.pdbx_seq_one_letter_code
_entity_poly.pdbx_strand_id
1 'polypeptide(L)'
;MIEKLLKFNLQRFAENGDPQDPAEPETPPEFNADSLTDEQVAAIKEKFGLKDDTDVDSIVKSKRSRWQKELEEEKNEAARLAKLSEEERQQALIQKEKDDFEKEKAVFRQEQLLAEKGKQLQEIGIPSAFASRIQGNTAEEAIRDVKSFKAEWDKALEDAVNAKLKASIDNPLGGRTTSTKKADISTMSYEEVLKLKKTNPKAYEQATK
;
A
#
# COMPACT_ATOMS: atom_id res chain seq x y z
N MET A 1 -20.87 43.42 33.98
CA MET A 1 -20.44 44.48 33.04
C MET A 1 -21.60 45.43 32.88
N ILE A 2 -21.37 46.70 33.19
CA ILE A 2 -22.37 47.75 33.35
C ILE A 2 -22.79 48.25 31.95
N GLU A 3 -24.06 48.06 31.60
CA GLU A 3 -24.70 48.82 30.52
C GLU A 3 -24.81 50.28 30.95
N LYS A 4 -24.06 51.13 30.27
CA LYS A 4 -24.00 52.57 30.50
C LYS A 4 -25.26 53.20 29.88
N LEU A 5 -26.35 53.22 30.65
CA LEU A 5 -27.61 53.89 30.33
C LEU A 5 -27.35 55.39 30.07
N LEU A 6 -27.51 55.82 28.81
CA LEU A 6 -27.48 57.25 28.45
C LEU A 6 -28.59 57.98 29.23
N LYS A 7 -28.21 58.87 30.15
CA LYS A 7 -29.13 59.83 30.77
C LYS A 7 -29.49 60.90 29.75
N PHE A 8 -30.65 60.78 29.12
CA PHE A 8 -31.24 61.85 28.31
C PHE A 8 -31.87 62.91 29.23
N ASN A 9 -31.51 64.17 29.07
CA ASN A 9 -32.13 65.30 29.76
C ASN A 9 -33.50 65.61 29.12
N LEU A 10 -34.53 64.87 29.51
CA LEU A 10 -35.91 65.03 29.04
C LEU A 10 -36.61 66.31 29.57
N GLN A 11 -35.92 67.11 30.40
CA GLN A 11 -36.43 68.38 30.93
C GLN A 11 -36.49 69.52 29.90
N ARG A 12 -35.95 69.35 28.69
CA ARG A 12 -36.09 70.33 27.60
C ARG A 12 -37.46 70.27 26.89
N PHE A 13 -38.31 69.30 27.22
CA PHE A 13 -39.58 69.08 26.52
C PHE A 13 -40.82 69.10 27.42
N ALA A 14 -40.70 69.48 28.69
CA ALA A 14 -41.82 69.42 29.63
C ALA A 14 -41.81 70.56 30.67
N GLU A 15 -41.65 71.81 30.22
CA GLU A 15 -42.07 72.95 31.06
C GLU A 15 -42.95 73.89 30.25
N ASN A 16 -44.26 73.68 30.42
CA ASN A 16 -45.30 74.65 30.12
C ASN A 16 -45.28 75.73 31.21
N GLY A 17 -44.88 76.94 30.85
CA GLY A 17 -45.07 78.17 31.62
C GLY A 17 -45.43 79.30 30.64
N ASP A 18 -46.60 79.90 30.85
CA ASP A 18 -47.24 80.95 30.02
C ASP A 18 -46.47 82.31 30.05
N PRO A 19 -46.82 83.28 29.17
CA PRO A 19 -45.89 83.92 28.25
C PRO A 19 -45.29 85.22 28.81
N GLN A 20 -43.97 85.27 28.87
CA GLN A 20 -43.22 86.52 28.95
C GLN A 20 -42.56 86.73 27.59
N ASP A 21 -42.97 87.77 26.88
CA ASP A 21 -42.49 88.16 25.56
C ASP A 21 -41.10 88.80 25.65
N PRO A 22 -40.04 88.25 25.00
CA PRO A 22 -38.79 88.95 24.82
C PRO A 22 -38.30 88.75 23.37
N ALA A 23 -38.64 89.71 22.52
CA ALA A 23 -38.03 90.01 21.22
C ALA A 23 -38.01 88.87 20.18
N GLU A 24 -38.62 89.14 19.02
CA GLU A 24 -38.46 88.35 17.80
C GLU A 24 -37.01 87.89 17.60
N PRO A 25 -36.73 86.58 17.60
CA PRO A 25 -35.52 86.10 16.97
C PRO A 25 -35.75 86.24 15.46
N GLU A 26 -35.12 87.25 14.86
CA GLU A 26 -34.90 87.35 13.42
C GLU A 26 -34.64 85.94 12.88
N THR A 27 -35.59 85.41 12.11
CA THR A 27 -35.42 84.14 11.42
C THR A 27 -34.11 84.22 10.64
N PRO A 28 -33.13 83.33 10.90
CA PRO A 28 -31.95 83.26 10.05
C PRO A 28 -32.44 83.12 8.61
N PRO A 29 -31.85 83.84 7.63
CA PRO A 29 -32.27 83.73 6.25
C PRO A 29 -32.33 82.25 5.86
N GLU A 30 -33.48 81.80 5.37
CA GLU A 30 -33.63 80.43 4.86
C GLU A 30 -32.52 80.20 3.84
N PHE A 31 -31.64 79.24 4.14
CA PHE A 31 -30.59 78.84 3.24
C PHE A 31 -31.22 78.19 2.02
N ASN A 32 -31.38 78.98 0.96
CA ASN A 32 -31.84 78.48 -0.34
C ASN A 32 -30.63 77.98 -1.13
N ALA A 33 -30.42 76.67 -1.10
CA ALA A 33 -29.34 76.00 -1.84
C ALA A 33 -29.40 76.30 -3.34
N ASP A 34 -30.59 76.55 -3.89
CA ASP A 34 -30.80 76.87 -5.31
C ASP A 34 -30.47 78.32 -5.69
N SER A 35 -30.25 79.21 -4.72
CA SER A 35 -29.84 80.61 -4.96
C SER A 35 -28.33 80.84 -4.92
N LEU A 36 -27.54 79.78 -4.67
CA LEU A 36 -26.09 79.85 -4.64
C LEU A 36 -25.55 80.02 -6.05
N THR A 37 -24.62 80.95 -6.22
CA THR A 37 -23.88 81.08 -7.47
C THR A 37 -22.86 79.94 -7.61
N ASP A 38 -22.47 79.61 -8.85
CA ASP A 38 -21.52 78.53 -9.14
C ASP A 38 -20.19 78.69 -8.36
N GLU A 39 -19.76 79.93 -8.12
CA GLU A 39 -18.56 80.25 -7.31
C GLU A 39 -18.75 79.93 -5.82
N GLN A 40 -19.93 80.18 -5.25
CA GLN A 40 -20.23 79.85 -3.85
C GLN A 40 -20.35 78.33 -3.66
N VAL A 41 -20.93 77.64 -4.63
CA VAL A 41 -20.98 76.17 -4.64
C VAL A 41 -19.58 75.58 -4.73
N ALA A 42 -18.70 76.13 -5.59
CA ALA A 42 -17.31 75.71 -5.68
C ALA A 42 -16.53 75.93 -4.37
N ALA A 43 -16.70 77.09 -3.73
CA ALA A 43 -16.05 77.39 -2.45
C ALA A 43 -16.54 76.48 -1.30
N ILE A 44 -17.82 76.09 -1.30
CA ILE A 44 -18.38 75.13 -0.34
C ILE A 44 -17.82 73.73 -0.62
N LYS A 45 -17.78 73.30 -1.89
CA LYS A 45 -17.18 72.02 -2.28
C LYS A 45 -15.70 71.93 -1.86
N GLU A 46 -14.94 73.01 -2.05
CA GLU A 46 -13.54 73.11 -1.64
C GLU A 46 -13.39 73.09 -0.10
N LYS A 47 -14.18 73.89 0.63
CA LYS A 47 -14.11 73.97 2.10
C LYS A 47 -14.51 72.67 2.81
N PHE A 48 -15.47 71.93 2.26
CA PHE A 48 -15.98 70.70 2.87
C PHE A 48 -15.40 69.43 2.24
N GLY A 49 -14.52 69.57 1.24
CA GLY A 49 -13.90 68.45 0.53
C GLY A 49 -14.93 67.53 -0.14
N LEU A 50 -16.06 68.09 -0.58
CA LEU A 50 -17.07 67.33 -1.32
C LEU A 50 -16.48 66.95 -2.68
N LYS A 51 -16.31 65.66 -2.88
CA LYS A 51 -15.82 65.09 -4.13
C LYS A 51 -16.88 65.24 -5.20
N ASP A 52 -16.48 65.71 -6.38
CA ASP A 52 -17.38 65.75 -7.53
C ASP A 52 -17.72 64.33 -7.99
N ASP A 53 -18.81 64.19 -8.75
CA ASP A 53 -19.28 62.89 -9.26
C ASP A 53 -18.17 62.14 -10.01
N THR A 54 -17.28 62.84 -10.70
CA THR A 54 -16.10 62.26 -11.37
C THR A 54 -15.12 61.61 -10.40
N ASP A 55 -14.87 62.24 -9.25
CA ASP A 55 -14.01 61.70 -8.20
C ASP A 55 -14.65 60.49 -7.53
N VAL A 56 -15.96 60.55 -7.25
CA VAL A 56 -16.71 59.43 -6.68
C VAL A 56 -16.70 58.24 -7.65
N ASP A 57 -16.93 58.49 -8.93
CA ASP A 57 -16.99 57.45 -9.97
C ASP A 57 -15.60 56.81 -10.19
N SER A 58 -14.52 57.61 -10.09
CA SER A 58 -13.14 57.10 -10.10
C SER A 58 -12.84 56.19 -8.91
N ILE A 59 -13.32 56.56 -7.71
CA ILE A 59 -13.13 55.78 -6.48
C ILE A 59 -13.91 54.48 -6.56
N VAL A 60 -15.17 54.53 -7.02
CA VAL A 60 -16.03 53.36 -7.20
C VAL A 60 -15.43 52.40 -8.24
N LYS A 61 -14.94 52.91 -9.39
CA LYS A 61 -14.21 52.10 -10.37
C LYS A 61 -12.96 51.46 -9.77
N SER A 62 -12.17 52.20 -8.99
CA SER A 62 -10.97 51.65 -8.34
C SER A 62 -11.30 50.54 -7.35
N LYS A 63 -12.43 50.66 -6.62
CA LYS A 63 -12.88 49.65 -5.67
C LYS A 63 -13.44 48.42 -6.39
N ARG A 64 -14.25 48.61 -7.44
CA ARG A 64 -14.75 47.50 -8.24
C ARG A 64 -13.62 46.73 -8.93
N SER A 65 -12.61 47.44 -9.45
CA SER A 65 -11.43 46.81 -10.06
C SER A 65 -10.63 46.01 -9.03
N ARG A 66 -10.41 46.55 -7.82
CA ARG A 66 -9.76 45.80 -6.73
C ARG A 66 -10.56 44.56 -6.32
N TRP A 67 -11.87 44.70 -6.12
CA TRP A 67 -12.72 43.56 -5.77
C TRP A 67 -12.82 42.51 -6.86
N GLN A 68 -12.87 42.91 -8.14
CA GLN A 68 -12.81 41.95 -9.24
C GLN A 68 -11.49 41.18 -9.24
N LYS A 69 -10.38 41.87 -9.02
CA LYS A 69 -9.05 41.25 -8.97
C LYS A 69 -8.93 40.27 -7.79
N GLU A 70 -9.40 40.66 -6.60
CA GLU A 70 -9.44 39.78 -5.42
C GLU A 70 -10.35 38.55 -5.65
N LEU A 71 -11.53 38.74 -6.25
CA LEU A 71 -12.43 37.64 -6.61
C LEU A 71 -11.82 36.68 -7.63
N GLU A 72 -11.04 37.21 -8.58
CA GLU A 72 -10.40 36.42 -9.62
C GLU A 72 -9.17 35.68 -9.09
N GLU A 73 -8.39 36.30 -8.20
CA GLU A 73 -7.30 35.66 -7.46
C GLU A 73 -7.82 34.56 -6.51
N GLU A 74 -8.90 34.81 -5.76
CA GLU A 74 -9.51 33.83 -4.86
C GLU A 74 -10.09 32.63 -5.63
N LYS A 75 -10.77 32.89 -6.76
CA LYS A 75 -11.27 31.82 -7.63
C LYS A 75 -10.14 31.02 -8.27
N ASN A 76 -9.07 31.69 -8.68
CA ASN A 76 -7.93 31.02 -9.28
C ASN A 76 -7.17 30.19 -8.25
N GLU A 77 -6.97 30.68 -7.04
CA GLU A 77 -6.32 29.93 -5.96
C GLU A 77 -7.20 28.76 -5.51
N ALA A 78 -8.51 28.94 -5.33
CA ALA A 78 -9.43 27.85 -5.00
C ALA A 78 -9.48 26.78 -6.11
N ALA A 79 -9.50 27.18 -7.38
CA ALA A 79 -9.46 26.25 -8.50
C ALA A 79 -8.10 25.55 -8.62
N ARG A 80 -7.00 26.25 -8.32
CA ARG A 80 -5.65 25.67 -8.30
C ARG A 80 -5.52 24.66 -7.18
N LEU A 81 -5.99 24.98 -5.96
CA LEU A 81 -6.01 24.08 -4.81
C LEU A 81 -6.90 22.85 -5.06
N ALA A 82 -8.09 23.03 -5.64
CA ALA A 82 -8.99 21.93 -5.98
C ALA A 82 -8.41 21.03 -7.07
N LYS A 83 -7.79 21.61 -8.11
CA LYS A 83 -7.09 20.84 -9.15
C LYS A 83 -5.90 20.09 -8.61
N LEU A 84 -5.06 20.73 -7.77
CA LEU A 84 -3.93 20.06 -7.13
C LEU A 84 -4.39 18.87 -6.29
N SER A 85 -5.46 19.05 -5.50
CA SER A 85 -6.01 17.97 -4.66
C SER A 85 -6.56 16.79 -5.47
N GLU A 86 -7.12 17.03 -6.66
CA GLU A 86 -7.63 15.98 -7.54
C GLU A 86 -6.48 15.31 -8.30
N GLU A 87 -5.53 16.08 -8.83
CA GLU A 87 -4.33 15.57 -9.52
C GLU A 87 -3.46 14.72 -8.59
N GLU A 88 -3.24 15.14 -7.34
CA GLU A 88 -2.52 14.35 -6.34
C GLU A 88 -3.23 13.02 -6.03
N ARG A 89 -4.57 13.04 -5.97
CA ARG A 89 -5.37 11.83 -5.76
C ARG A 89 -5.26 10.87 -6.93
N GLN A 90 -5.33 11.39 -8.15
CA GLN A 90 -5.18 10.62 -9.38
C GLN A 90 -3.77 10.06 -9.51
N GLN A 91 -2.74 10.84 -9.18
CA GLN A 91 -1.35 10.36 -9.14
C GLN A 91 -1.17 9.25 -8.10
N ALA A 92 -1.74 9.37 -6.90
CA ALA A 92 -1.68 8.32 -5.89
C ALA A 92 -2.38 7.03 -6.33
N LEU A 93 -3.53 7.14 -7.01
CA LEU A 93 -4.23 6.00 -7.60
C LEU A 93 -3.40 5.32 -8.70
N ILE A 94 -2.87 6.10 -9.64
CA ILE A 94 -2.01 5.59 -10.72
C ILE A 94 -0.76 4.93 -10.15
N GLN A 95 -0.14 5.53 -9.12
CA GLN A 95 1.04 4.95 -8.50
C GLN A 95 0.71 3.62 -7.81
N LYS A 96 -0.41 3.55 -7.10
CA LYS A 96 -0.88 2.29 -6.50
C LYS A 96 -1.15 1.23 -7.56
N GLU A 97 -1.82 1.58 -8.65
CA GLU A 97 -2.07 0.65 -9.76
C GLU A 97 -0.78 0.16 -10.41
N LYS A 98 0.21 1.04 -10.58
CA LYS A 98 1.54 0.65 -11.07
C LYS A 98 2.24 -0.30 -10.12
N ASP A 99 2.25 0.00 -8.82
CA ASP A 99 2.88 -0.85 -7.82
C ASP A 99 2.21 -2.24 -7.77
N ASP A 100 0.88 -2.29 -7.84
CA ASP A 100 0.13 -3.55 -7.85
C ASP A 100 0.36 -4.32 -9.17
N PHE A 101 0.42 -3.63 -10.31
CA PHE A 101 0.78 -4.23 -11.60
C PHE A 101 2.22 -4.77 -11.62
N GLU A 102 3.17 -4.06 -11.02
CA GLU A 102 4.56 -4.52 -10.93
C GLU A 102 4.69 -5.77 -10.05
N LYS A 103 3.94 -5.84 -8.94
CA LYS A 103 3.86 -7.05 -8.10
C LYS A 103 3.27 -8.22 -8.87
N GLU A 104 2.13 -8.03 -9.54
CA GLU A 104 1.51 -9.09 -10.35
C GLU A 104 2.45 -9.55 -11.46
N LYS A 105 3.11 -8.62 -12.15
CA LYS A 105 4.11 -8.94 -13.18
C LYS A 105 5.33 -9.67 -12.61
N ALA A 106 5.72 -9.39 -11.36
CA ALA A 106 6.79 -10.12 -10.69
C ALA A 106 6.37 -11.56 -10.35
N VAL A 107 5.17 -11.74 -9.79
CA VAL A 107 4.60 -13.07 -9.50
C VAL A 107 4.45 -13.88 -10.79
N PHE A 108 3.87 -13.29 -11.83
CA PHE A 108 3.72 -13.94 -13.12
C PHE A 108 5.06 -14.35 -13.74
N ARG A 109 6.08 -13.49 -13.67
CA ARG A 109 7.43 -13.85 -14.12
C ARG A 109 8.01 -15.02 -13.33
N GLN A 110 7.79 -15.08 -12.01
CA GLN A 110 8.22 -16.21 -11.20
C GLN A 110 7.47 -17.50 -11.57
N GLU A 111 6.15 -17.43 -11.78
CA GLU A 111 5.35 -18.59 -12.20
C GLU A 111 5.77 -19.10 -13.58
N GLN A 112 5.99 -18.21 -14.54
CA GLN A 112 6.49 -18.59 -15.87
C GLN A 112 7.85 -19.27 -15.77
N LEU A 113 8.77 -18.72 -14.98
CA LEU A 113 10.08 -19.31 -14.76
C LEU A 113 9.99 -20.67 -14.06
N LEU A 114 9.08 -20.84 -13.10
CA LEU A 114 8.83 -22.14 -12.47
C LEU A 114 8.26 -23.16 -13.46
N ALA A 115 7.33 -22.74 -14.32
CA ALA A 115 6.76 -23.60 -15.35
C ALA A 115 7.81 -24.03 -16.38
N GLU A 116 8.68 -23.12 -16.80
CA GLU A 116 9.78 -23.42 -17.72
C GLU A 116 10.80 -24.36 -17.09
N LYS A 117 11.25 -24.08 -15.86
CA LYS A 117 12.08 -25.01 -15.08
C LYS A 117 11.43 -26.38 -14.96
N GLY A 118 10.12 -26.43 -14.68
CA GLY A 118 9.34 -27.67 -14.59
C GLY A 118 9.39 -28.51 -15.88
N LYS A 119 9.28 -27.86 -17.05
CA LYS A 119 9.39 -28.53 -18.35
C LYS A 119 10.81 -29.07 -18.60
N GLN A 120 11.82 -28.25 -18.34
CA GLN A 120 13.23 -28.65 -18.51
C GLN A 120 13.62 -29.81 -17.59
N LEU A 121 13.07 -29.84 -16.37
CA LEU A 121 13.23 -30.95 -15.42
C LEU A 121 12.62 -32.24 -15.93
N GLN A 122 11.40 -32.17 -16.44
CA GLN A 122 10.71 -33.34 -16.99
C GLN A 122 11.47 -33.94 -18.17
N GLU A 123 12.07 -33.11 -19.02
CA GLU A 123 12.86 -33.55 -20.18
C GLU A 123 14.07 -34.40 -19.78
N ILE A 124 14.69 -34.12 -18.63
CA ILE A 124 15.81 -34.89 -18.08
C ILE A 124 15.38 -35.98 -17.08
N GLY A 125 14.09 -36.28 -17.02
CA GLY A 125 13.53 -37.36 -16.22
C GLY A 125 13.34 -37.04 -14.73
N ILE A 126 13.35 -35.76 -14.36
CA ILE A 126 13.12 -35.31 -12.98
C ILE A 126 11.69 -34.76 -12.85
N PRO A 127 10.92 -35.13 -11.82
CA PRO A 127 9.57 -34.61 -11.64
C PRO A 127 9.52 -33.08 -11.55
N SER A 128 8.57 -32.45 -12.24
CA SER A 128 8.36 -30.99 -12.22
C SER A 128 8.06 -30.43 -10.83
N ALA A 129 7.62 -31.27 -9.89
CA ALA A 129 7.44 -30.92 -8.48
C ALA A 129 8.73 -30.38 -7.82
N PHE A 130 9.91 -30.73 -8.35
CA PHE A 130 11.19 -30.24 -7.85
C PHE A 130 11.55 -28.82 -8.35
N ALA A 131 10.80 -28.24 -9.30
CA ALA A 131 11.08 -26.91 -9.86
C ALA A 131 11.20 -25.80 -8.80
N SER A 132 10.39 -25.87 -7.75
CA SER A 132 10.41 -24.92 -6.62
C SER A 132 11.65 -25.04 -5.73
N ARG A 133 12.37 -26.16 -5.80
CA ARG A 133 13.55 -26.45 -4.97
C ARG A 133 14.87 -26.10 -5.64
N ILE A 134 14.83 -25.74 -6.92
CA ILE A 134 16.02 -25.49 -7.72
C ILE A 134 16.36 -24.01 -7.67
N GLN A 135 17.52 -23.74 -7.06
CA GLN A 135 18.11 -22.42 -6.97
C GLN A 135 18.56 -21.94 -8.36
N GLY A 136 18.69 -20.62 -8.52
CA GLY A 136 19.03 -19.98 -9.78
C GLY A 136 17.95 -19.03 -10.24
N ASN A 137 18.34 -17.81 -10.60
CA ASN A 137 17.43 -16.78 -11.09
C ASN A 137 17.16 -16.92 -12.60
N THR A 138 17.86 -17.86 -13.24
CA THR A 138 17.75 -18.16 -14.68
C THR A 138 17.55 -19.66 -14.90
N ALA A 139 17.03 -20.01 -16.07
CA ALA A 139 16.78 -21.39 -16.45
C ALA A 139 18.09 -22.20 -16.60
N GLU A 140 19.16 -21.55 -17.07
CA GLU A 140 20.46 -22.16 -17.32
C GLU A 140 21.20 -22.53 -16.03
N GLU A 141 21.15 -21.65 -15.02
CA GLU A 141 21.70 -21.94 -13.69
C GLU A 141 20.96 -23.11 -13.04
N ALA A 142 19.63 -23.09 -13.12
CA ALA A 142 18.78 -24.16 -12.64
C ALA A 142 19.10 -25.50 -13.30
N ILE A 143 19.26 -25.55 -14.63
CA ILE A 143 19.64 -26.78 -15.34
C ILE A 143 21.00 -27.30 -14.87
N ARG A 144 21.97 -26.42 -14.60
CA ARG A 144 23.30 -26.82 -14.14
C ARG A 144 23.23 -27.46 -12.75
N ASP A 145 22.55 -26.82 -11.81
CA ASP A 145 22.35 -27.33 -10.45
C ASP A 145 21.56 -28.64 -10.43
N VAL A 146 20.63 -28.78 -11.35
CA VAL A 146 19.84 -30.00 -11.48
C VAL A 146 20.67 -31.14 -12.04
N LYS A 147 21.53 -30.87 -13.02
CA LYS A 147 22.43 -31.89 -13.57
C LYS A 147 23.41 -32.40 -12.51
N SER A 148 23.96 -31.52 -11.68
CA SER A 148 24.83 -31.94 -10.56
C SER A 148 24.05 -32.73 -9.52
N PHE A 149 22.86 -32.27 -9.12
CA PHE A 149 21.98 -33.01 -8.21
C PHE A 149 21.62 -34.40 -8.75
N LYS A 150 21.27 -34.51 -10.04
CA LYS A 150 20.94 -35.78 -10.69
C LYS A 150 22.11 -36.75 -10.65
N ALA A 151 23.33 -36.28 -10.89
CA ALA A 151 24.51 -37.13 -10.84
C ALA A 151 24.75 -37.71 -9.43
N GLU A 152 24.60 -36.89 -8.39
CA GLU A 152 24.72 -37.35 -6.99
C GLU A 152 23.58 -38.28 -6.59
N TRP A 153 22.36 -37.99 -7.04
CA TRP A 153 21.18 -38.80 -6.80
C TRP A 153 21.28 -40.18 -7.46
N ASP A 154 21.66 -40.22 -8.74
CA ASP A 154 21.83 -41.48 -9.49
C ASP A 154 22.92 -42.34 -8.84
N LYS A 155 24.02 -41.72 -8.37
CA LYS A 155 25.06 -42.42 -7.60
C LYS A 155 24.52 -42.98 -6.28
N ALA A 156 23.78 -42.19 -5.51
CA ALA A 156 23.20 -42.64 -4.25
C ALA A 156 22.18 -43.78 -4.45
N LEU A 157 21.39 -43.72 -5.55
CA LEU A 157 20.51 -44.80 -5.94
C LEU A 157 21.27 -46.05 -6.34
N GLU A 158 22.34 -45.92 -7.13
CA GLU A 158 23.19 -47.05 -7.51
C GLU A 158 23.79 -47.72 -6.28
N ASP A 159 24.33 -46.95 -5.34
CA ASP A 159 24.86 -47.47 -4.08
C ASP A 159 23.77 -48.17 -3.25
N ALA A 160 22.58 -47.58 -3.15
CA ALA A 160 21.45 -48.18 -2.42
C ALA A 160 20.96 -49.47 -3.08
N VAL A 161 20.87 -49.51 -4.41
CA VAL A 161 20.46 -50.69 -5.18
C VAL A 161 21.52 -51.78 -5.07
N ASN A 162 22.80 -51.45 -5.18
CA ASN A 162 23.90 -52.39 -5.00
C ASN A 162 23.93 -52.95 -3.57
N ALA A 163 23.69 -52.11 -2.56
CA ALA A 163 23.57 -52.57 -1.17
C ALA A 163 22.36 -53.51 -0.98
N LYS A 164 21.21 -53.20 -1.60
CA LYS A 164 20.02 -54.07 -1.59
C LYS A 164 20.23 -55.38 -2.32
N LEU A 165 20.90 -55.36 -3.47
CA LEU A 165 21.29 -56.56 -4.23
C LEU A 165 22.26 -57.42 -3.43
N LYS A 166 23.26 -56.81 -2.79
CA LYS A 166 24.18 -57.53 -1.91
C LYS A 166 23.44 -58.17 -0.73
N ALA A 167 22.53 -57.43 -0.09
CA ALA A 167 21.70 -57.97 0.98
C ALA A 167 20.73 -59.07 0.50
N SER A 168 20.27 -59.01 -0.75
CA SER A 168 19.40 -60.06 -1.32
C SER A 168 20.18 -61.30 -1.76
N ILE A 169 21.47 -61.19 -2.07
CA ILE A 169 22.35 -62.36 -2.23
C ILE A 169 22.44 -63.12 -0.90
N ASP A 170 22.57 -62.41 0.22
CA ASP A 170 22.63 -63.03 1.55
C ASP A 170 21.27 -63.58 2.03
N ASN A 171 20.15 -63.02 1.53
CA ASN A 171 18.78 -63.46 1.82
C ASN A 171 17.86 -63.40 0.59
N PRO A 172 17.90 -64.40 -0.31
CA PRO A 172 17.13 -64.36 -1.55
C PRO A 172 15.62 -64.51 -1.29
N LEU A 173 14.83 -63.54 -1.74
CA LEU A 173 13.37 -63.63 -1.71
C LEU A 173 12.92 -64.75 -2.66
N GLY A 174 12.35 -65.82 -2.09
CA GLY A 174 11.90 -67.02 -2.81
C GLY A 174 12.84 -68.22 -2.68
N GLY A 175 14.03 -68.05 -2.11
CA GLY A 175 14.93 -69.15 -1.79
C GLY A 175 14.43 -69.89 -0.55
N ARG A 176 13.76 -71.03 -0.75
CA ARG A 176 13.64 -72.04 0.30
C ARG A 176 15.06 -72.33 0.78
N THR A 177 15.41 -71.86 1.98
CA THR A 177 16.72 -72.02 2.61
C THR A 177 16.99 -73.50 2.86
N THR A 178 17.38 -74.23 1.82
CA THR A 178 18.18 -75.43 1.98
C THR A 178 19.60 -74.94 2.15
N SER A 179 19.93 -74.57 3.39
CA SER A 179 21.30 -74.51 3.87
C SER A 179 21.94 -75.89 3.62
N THR A 180 22.57 -76.07 2.46
CA THR A 180 23.31 -77.27 2.06
C THR A 180 24.71 -77.32 2.66
N LYS A 181 24.94 -76.62 3.79
CA LYS A 181 25.97 -77.07 4.73
C LYS A 181 25.38 -78.26 5.46
N LYS A 182 25.66 -79.48 4.97
CA LYS A 182 25.43 -80.69 5.76
C LYS A 182 26.09 -80.48 7.12
N ALA A 183 25.33 -80.56 8.19
CA ALA A 183 25.91 -80.50 9.52
C ALA A 183 26.82 -81.73 9.68
N ASP A 184 28.09 -81.54 10.00
CA ASP A 184 29.00 -82.64 10.28
C ASP A 184 28.94 -82.97 11.78
N ILE A 185 28.10 -83.93 12.13
CA ILE A 185 27.90 -84.39 13.51
C ILE A 185 29.13 -85.09 14.10
N SER A 186 30.12 -85.51 13.28
CA SER A 186 31.36 -86.13 13.75
C SER A 186 32.22 -85.15 14.55
N THR A 187 32.08 -83.86 14.25
CA THR A 187 32.86 -82.79 14.88
C THR A 187 32.16 -82.12 16.06
N MET A 188 30.88 -82.44 16.30
CA MET A 188 30.07 -81.81 17.35
C MET A 188 30.07 -82.61 18.63
N SER A 189 29.93 -81.92 19.77
CA SER A 189 29.72 -82.58 21.05
C SER A 189 28.34 -83.23 21.13
N TYR A 190 28.18 -84.21 22.03
CA TYR A 190 26.90 -84.90 22.24
C TYR A 190 25.76 -83.94 22.57
N GLU A 191 26.01 -82.90 23.36
CA GLU A 191 24.99 -81.89 23.70
C GLU A 191 24.58 -81.05 22.48
N GLU A 192 25.52 -80.71 21.62
CA GLU A 192 25.26 -79.97 20.38
C GLU A 192 24.47 -80.82 19.39
N VAL A 193 24.79 -82.11 19.29
CA VAL A 193 24.02 -83.07 18.49
C VAL A 193 22.59 -83.21 19.02
N LEU A 194 22.40 -83.28 20.35
CA LEU A 194 21.07 -83.31 20.96
C LEU A 194 20.28 -82.01 20.74
N LYS A 195 20.96 -80.85 20.83
CA LYS A 195 20.36 -79.55 20.51
C LYS A 195 19.94 -79.50 19.04
N LEU A 196 20.80 -79.95 18.12
CA LEU A 196 20.52 -80.00 16.69
C LEU A 196 19.31 -80.91 16.39
N LYS A 197 19.21 -82.07 17.05
CA LYS A 197 18.04 -82.97 16.93
C LYS A 197 16.73 -82.29 17.37
N LYS A 198 16.77 -81.43 18.39
CA LYS A 198 15.60 -80.71 18.91
C LYS A 198 15.25 -79.48 18.07
N THR A 199 16.24 -78.71 17.62
CA THR A 199 16.03 -77.42 16.94
C THR A 199 15.92 -77.56 15.42
N ASN A 200 16.57 -78.56 14.83
CA ASN A 200 16.56 -78.84 13.39
C ASN A 200 16.63 -80.36 13.09
N PRO A 201 15.54 -81.12 13.32
CA PRO A 201 15.51 -82.58 13.14
C PRO A 201 15.85 -83.03 11.71
N LYS A 202 15.48 -82.25 10.69
CA LYS A 202 15.82 -82.55 9.28
C LYS A 202 17.33 -82.47 9.02
N ALA A 203 18.03 -81.51 9.61
CA ALA A 203 19.48 -81.41 9.47
C ALA A 203 20.20 -82.55 10.22
N TYR A 204 19.69 -82.94 11.38
CA TYR A 204 20.19 -84.12 12.12
C TYR A 204 20.05 -85.40 11.27
N GLU A 205 18.88 -85.67 10.69
CA GLU A 205 18.66 -86.86 9.84
C GLU A 205 19.57 -86.88 8.60
N GLN A 206 19.85 -85.73 8.01
CA GLN A 206 20.74 -85.59 6.85
C GLN A 206 22.22 -85.78 7.21
N ALA A 207 22.59 -85.54 8.46
CA ALA A 207 23.94 -85.72 8.98
C ALA A 207 24.22 -87.16 9.44
N THR A 208 23.18 -87.90 9.83
CA THR A 208 23.26 -89.31 10.26
C THR A 208 23.15 -90.33 9.12
N LYS A 209 22.83 -89.89 7.90
CA LYS A 209 22.75 -90.72 6.69
C LYS A 209 24.08 -90.76 5.97
#